data_AF-A0A518DSZ9-F1
#
_entry.id   AF-A0A518DSZ9-F1
#
_cell.length_a   1.000
_cell.length_b   1.000
_cell.length_c   1.000
_cell.angle_alpha   90.00
_cell.angle_beta   90.00
_cell.angle_gamma   90.00
#
_symmetry.space_group_name_H-M   'P 1'
#
loop_
_entity.id
_entity.type
_entity.pdbx_description
1 polymer ?
#
loop_
_entity_poly.entity_id
_entity_poly.type
_entity_poly.pdbx_seq_one_letter_code
_entity_poly.pdbx_strand_id
1 'polypeptide(L)'
;MSTFAGSWRLELGMLLGLTLISADSVFAAPRPVDDSTAKNLVREALTREIYGDADDRAELLDRASSMSPDYAPAMWHRGYLRSEGEWIKADDLPATASKNRRLSAYLKIREEYSQTAGDQWKLANWCNERGLKEQERAHLSQVLTLDPENADARARLGFVRIDGAWVASEDLRASAETQNRGQANLAHWREEMQELISGLRNRSEHKRTAALKKLEAIDQLTAVPALEQMLARESEDSAALAVNLIAQFAAQDATDALARLSVNSPWDRIRQQAAEKLSTRDEMSYVPSMLASLYTPTMSRMQVFKGRSGRMIYQHVFYREGQEQGQLAMLETTYRRASTGPEAASRAVNDMQNTVMQRERNRAGQNAMTAMMNQRVCDALQVAVGQQMAPQPEAWWNWWNQHNGIFVQGQKPVQTFVGQRQVAVAGPPPTPQDCLAAGTKVWTATGYKPIEEMAVGDLVLAQDSETGELALKPVIRTTIRPISRLVRVETSEGSIESSEGHPFWVSGEGWVKARDLRSGMELHGVSGPVRIINAVQTSEEQTYNMIVADFNTYFVGEAKVLSHDNTIREATLSLVPGMPKE
;
A
#
# COMPACT_ATOMS: atom_id res chain seq x y z
N MET A 1 -37.50 -28.65 10.47
CA MET A 1 -38.32 -27.41 10.48
C MET A 1 -37.41 -26.32 9.91
N SER A 2 -37.51 -25.90 8.64
CA SER A 2 -38.59 -25.14 7.96
C SER A 2 -38.67 -23.69 8.46
N THR A 3 -38.67 -22.63 7.64
CA THR A 3 -38.57 -22.41 6.16
C THR A 3 -38.24 -20.92 5.96
N PHE A 4 -37.51 -20.43 4.95
CA PHE A 4 -37.91 -20.05 3.57
C PHE A 4 -36.62 -19.48 2.90
N ALA A 5 -36.30 -19.51 1.60
CA ALA A 5 -37.01 -19.72 0.31
C ALA A 5 -37.62 -18.45 -0.36
N GLY A 6 -37.13 -18.10 -1.56
CA GLY A 6 -37.58 -16.99 -2.43
C GLY A 6 -36.44 -16.01 -2.76
N SER A 7 -35.85 -15.85 -3.96
CA SER A 7 -36.20 -16.04 -5.39
C SER A 7 -36.79 -14.81 -6.11
N TRP A 8 -36.01 -14.19 -7.00
CA TRP A 8 -36.49 -13.34 -8.11
C TRP A 8 -35.64 -13.58 -9.37
N ARG A 9 -36.21 -13.35 -10.56
CA ARG A 9 -35.68 -13.77 -11.87
C ARG A 9 -36.32 -12.91 -12.97
N LEU A 10 -35.68 -12.82 -14.15
CA LEU A 10 -36.18 -12.13 -15.37
C LEU A 10 -36.15 -10.57 -15.24
N GLU A 11 -36.17 -9.77 -16.32
CA GLU A 11 -36.53 -10.03 -17.73
C GLU A 11 -35.41 -9.69 -18.76
N LEU A 12 -35.67 -9.99 -20.04
CA LEU A 12 -34.79 -9.78 -21.19
C LEU A 12 -35.65 -9.30 -22.37
N GLY A 13 -35.31 -8.16 -22.98
CA GLY A 13 -36.11 -7.50 -24.03
C GLY A 13 -35.44 -7.50 -25.41
N MET A 14 -36.20 -7.88 -26.44
CA MET A 14 -35.86 -7.72 -27.87
C MET A 14 -36.29 -6.31 -28.36
N LEU A 15 -36.12 -5.83 -29.60
CA LEU A 15 -35.56 -6.34 -30.87
C LEU A 15 -35.27 -5.12 -31.77
N LEU A 16 -34.23 -5.15 -32.61
CA LEU A 16 -34.06 -4.49 -33.94
C LEU A 16 -32.56 -4.49 -34.29
N GLY A 17 -32.10 -4.77 -35.52
CA GLY A 17 -32.85 -5.12 -36.74
C GLY A 17 -32.34 -4.38 -37.98
N LEU A 18 -31.08 -4.57 -38.38
CA LEU A 18 -30.50 -3.96 -39.58
C LEU A 18 -29.55 -4.90 -40.32
N THR A 19 -29.51 -4.74 -41.64
CA THR A 19 -28.97 -5.66 -42.66
C THR A 19 -27.46 -5.86 -42.60
N LEU A 20 -27.03 -7.10 -42.83
CA LEU A 20 -25.68 -7.41 -43.35
C LEU A 20 -25.51 -6.78 -44.74
N ILE A 21 -24.44 -6.00 -44.92
CA ILE A 21 -23.85 -5.71 -46.23
C ILE A 21 -22.38 -6.12 -46.14
N SER A 22 -21.99 -7.11 -46.94
CA SER A 22 -20.59 -7.55 -47.04
C SER A 22 -19.79 -6.57 -47.90
N ALA A 23 -18.80 -5.92 -47.30
CA ALA A 23 -17.83 -5.07 -47.99
C ALA A 23 -16.42 -5.35 -47.43
N ASP A 24 -15.80 -6.41 -47.95
CA ASP A 24 -14.38 -6.65 -47.71
C ASP A 24 -13.53 -5.58 -48.40
N SER A 25 -12.43 -5.20 -47.75
CA SER A 25 -11.43 -4.20 -48.17
C SER A 25 -11.88 -2.74 -48.29
N VAL A 26 -11.28 -1.88 -47.46
CA VAL A 26 -10.75 -0.53 -47.80
C VAL A 26 -10.03 0.06 -46.58
N PHE A 27 -10.48 -0.24 -45.35
CA PHE A 27 -9.80 0.15 -44.12
C PHE A 27 -9.03 -1.03 -43.50
N ALA A 28 -7.73 -1.09 -43.77
CA ALA A 28 -6.82 -1.75 -42.84
C ALA A 28 -6.76 -0.90 -41.56
N ALA A 29 -6.95 -1.51 -40.39
CA ALA A 29 -6.65 -0.84 -39.14
C ALA A 29 -5.15 -0.43 -39.13
N PRO A 30 -4.79 0.73 -38.55
CA PRO A 30 -3.38 1.05 -38.36
C PRO A 30 -2.72 -0.08 -37.57
N ARG A 31 -1.49 -0.47 -37.97
CA ARG A 31 -0.69 -1.38 -37.15
C ARG A 31 -0.54 -0.77 -35.75
N PRO A 32 -0.65 -1.55 -34.66
CA PRO A 32 -0.27 -1.04 -33.35
C PRO A 32 1.16 -0.53 -33.42
N VAL A 33 1.40 0.67 -32.88
CA VAL A 33 2.73 1.24 -32.82
C VAL A 33 3.58 0.38 -31.90
N ASP A 34 4.76 -0.03 -32.36
CA ASP A 34 5.66 -0.81 -31.54
C ASP A 34 6.46 0.11 -30.60
N ASP A 35 5.89 0.33 -29.42
CA ASP A 35 6.52 1.08 -28.32
C ASP A 35 7.87 0.51 -27.88
N SER A 36 8.29 -0.69 -28.31
CA SER A 36 9.62 -1.23 -27.98
C SER A 36 10.76 -0.27 -28.41
N THR A 37 10.60 0.39 -29.55
CA THR A 37 11.63 1.31 -30.07
C THR A 37 11.61 2.65 -29.31
N ALA A 38 10.42 3.17 -28.99
CA ALA A 38 10.30 4.39 -28.19
C ALA A 38 10.81 4.16 -26.76
N LYS A 39 10.49 3.01 -26.14
CA LYS A 39 10.99 2.58 -24.83
C LYS A 39 12.52 2.47 -24.79
N ASN A 40 13.13 1.92 -25.85
CA ASN A 40 14.59 1.81 -25.91
C ASN A 40 15.27 3.17 -26.09
N LEU A 41 14.69 4.09 -26.88
CA LEU A 41 15.18 5.47 -27.00
C LEU A 41 15.04 6.25 -25.68
N VAL A 42 13.95 6.07 -24.93
CA VAL A 42 13.79 6.65 -23.59
C VAL A 42 14.81 6.07 -22.61
N ARG A 43 15.01 4.74 -22.57
CA ARG A 43 16.05 4.15 -21.71
C ARG A 43 17.43 4.73 -22.03
N GLU A 44 17.83 4.77 -23.30
CA GLU A 44 19.10 5.37 -23.73
C GLU A 44 19.26 6.82 -23.23
N ALA A 45 18.22 7.65 -23.35
CA ALA A 45 18.25 9.04 -22.88
C ALA A 45 18.45 9.15 -21.35
N LEU A 46 17.85 8.25 -20.57
CA LEU A 46 17.99 8.22 -19.11
C LEU A 46 19.32 7.58 -18.66
N THR A 47 19.83 6.58 -19.40
CA THR A 47 21.19 6.04 -19.22
C THR A 47 22.24 7.14 -19.40
N ARG A 48 22.10 8.00 -20.41
CA ARG A 48 23.01 9.13 -20.65
C ARG A 48 22.94 10.19 -19.56
N GLU A 49 21.75 10.42 -19.00
CA GLU A 49 21.56 11.29 -17.83
C GLU A 49 22.34 10.78 -16.60
N ILE A 50 22.41 9.46 -16.39
CA ILE A 50 23.18 8.84 -15.28
C ILE A 50 24.70 9.01 -15.45
N TYR A 51 25.19 9.06 -16.70
CA TYR A 51 26.63 9.17 -17.00
C TYR A 51 27.09 10.59 -17.37
N GLY A 52 26.22 11.60 -17.31
CA GLY A 52 26.55 12.99 -17.58
C GLY A 52 26.83 13.30 -19.07
N ASP A 53 26.27 12.51 -19.99
CA ASP A 53 26.40 12.63 -21.45
C ASP A 53 25.06 13.11 -22.07
N ALA A 54 24.44 14.09 -21.42
CA ALA A 54 23.05 14.46 -21.63
C ALA A 54 22.78 15.35 -22.84
N ASP A 55 23.79 15.73 -23.62
CA ASP A 55 23.65 16.65 -24.77
C ASP A 55 22.65 16.11 -25.83
N ASP A 56 22.72 14.81 -26.15
CA ASP A 56 21.80 14.12 -27.08
C ASP A 56 20.44 13.75 -26.45
N ARG A 57 20.25 13.89 -25.13
CA ARG A 57 19.06 13.43 -24.39
C ARG A 57 17.76 13.98 -24.98
N ALA A 58 17.79 15.25 -25.39
CA ALA A 58 16.64 15.91 -26.00
C ALA A 58 16.28 15.30 -27.37
N GLU A 59 17.25 15.02 -28.23
CA GLU A 59 16.99 14.42 -29.55
C GLU A 59 16.42 13.00 -29.41
N LEU A 60 16.97 12.19 -28.50
CA LEU A 60 16.49 10.84 -28.23
C LEU A 60 15.02 10.82 -27.80
N LEU A 61 14.62 11.74 -26.92
CA LEU A 61 13.23 11.86 -26.44
C LEU A 61 12.29 12.50 -27.48
N ASP A 62 12.74 13.51 -28.22
CA ASP A 62 12.00 14.10 -29.35
C ASP A 62 11.73 13.03 -30.42
N ARG A 63 12.72 12.18 -30.73
CA ARG A 63 12.58 11.05 -31.64
C ARG A 63 11.65 9.97 -31.08
N ALA A 64 11.76 9.61 -29.80
CA ALA A 64 10.89 8.62 -29.17
C ALA A 64 9.42 9.05 -29.23
N SER A 65 9.12 10.29 -28.83
CA SER A 65 7.77 10.86 -28.86
C SER A 65 7.25 11.15 -30.27
N SER A 66 8.12 11.42 -31.25
CA SER A 66 7.74 11.49 -32.66
C SER A 66 7.41 10.12 -33.27
N MET A 67 7.99 9.03 -32.74
CA MET A 67 7.72 7.66 -33.19
C MET A 67 6.52 7.02 -32.50
N SER A 68 6.26 7.33 -31.22
CA SER A 68 5.03 6.97 -30.51
C SER A 68 4.52 8.14 -29.65
N PRO A 69 3.59 8.98 -30.17
CA PRO A 69 3.06 10.14 -29.45
C PRO A 69 2.21 9.82 -28.20
N ASP A 70 1.74 8.58 -28.07
CA ASP A 70 1.01 8.08 -26.89
C ASP A 70 1.92 7.38 -25.88
N TYR A 71 3.21 7.13 -26.19
CA TYR A 71 4.16 6.51 -25.27
C TYR A 71 4.58 7.51 -24.17
N ALA A 72 3.78 7.53 -23.10
CA ALA A 72 3.81 8.54 -22.05
C ALA A 72 5.20 8.86 -21.43
N PRO A 73 6.10 7.89 -21.17
CA PRO A 73 7.44 8.19 -20.64
C PRO A 73 8.26 9.13 -21.52
N ALA A 74 8.15 9.02 -22.86
CA ALA A 74 8.84 9.94 -23.77
C ALA A 74 8.34 11.38 -23.64
N MET A 75 7.09 11.59 -23.21
CA MET A 75 6.50 12.91 -22.98
C MET A 75 6.82 13.44 -21.58
N TRP A 76 6.75 12.59 -20.55
CA TRP A 76 7.09 12.95 -19.17
C TRP A 76 8.53 13.47 -19.03
N HIS A 77 9.53 12.77 -19.59
CA HIS A 77 10.93 13.20 -19.52
C HIS A 77 11.30 14.41 -20.39
N ARG A 78 10.36 14.89 -21.22
CA ARG A 78 10.44 16.17 -21.97
C ARG A 78 9.71 17.32 -21.25
N GLY A 79 9.18 17.08 -20.05
CA GLY A 79 8.42 18.04 -19.28
C GLY A 79 6.96 18.22 -19.72
N TYR A 80 6.36 17.23 -20.38
CA TYR A 80 4.93 17.23 -20.71
C TYR A 80 4.14 16.31 -19.77
N LEU A 81 2.98 16.77 -19.34
CA LEU A 81 2.02 16.03 -18.52
C LEU A 81 0.68 15.94 -19.24
N ARG A 82 -0.13 14.90 -18.95
CA ARG A 82 -1.43 14.70 -19.59
C ARG A 82 -2.53 15.39 -18.79
N SER A 83 -3.33 16.24 -19.43
CA SER A 83 -4.41 17.00 -18.79
C SER A 83 -5.64 17.07 -19.71
N GLU A 84 -6.81 16.69 -19.20
CA GLU A 84 -8.07 16.53 -19.95
C GLU A 84 -7.97 15.68 -21.25
N GLY A 85 -6.89 14.91 -21.40
CA GLY A 85 -6.57 14.04 -22.55
C GLY A 85 -5.38 14.52 -23.38
N GLU A 86 -5.09 15.83 -23.36
CA GLU A 86 -4.04 16.48 -24.15
C GLU A 86 -2.68 16.49 -23.42
N TRP A 87 -1.59 16.65 -24.18
CA TRP A 87 -0.24 16.84 -23.64
C TRP A 87 0.06 18.33 -23.46
N ILE A 88 0.31 18.76 -22.22
CA ILE A 88 0.63 20.15 -21.88
C ILE A 88 2.05 20.19 -21.32
N LYS A 89 2.89 21.12 -21.81
CA LYS A 89 4.23 21.33 -21.26
C LYS A 89 4.14 22.04 -19.91
N ALA A 90 5.01 21.70 -18.96
CA ALA A 90 5.04 22.28 -17.62
C ALA A 90 5.07 23.83 -17.62
N ASP A 91 5.78 24.44 -18.57
CA ASP A 91 5.88 25.89 -18.74
C ASP A 91 4.55 26.56 -19.18
N ASP A 92 3.66 25.83 -19.86
CA ASP A 92 2.37 26.32 -20.35
C ASP A 92 1.22 26.19 -19.33
N LEU A 93 1.48 25.53 -18.19
CA LEU A 93 0.49 25.35 -17.13
C LEU A 93 -0.13 26.67 -16.62
N PRO A 94 0.62 27.77 -16.37
CA PRO A 94 0.04 29.01 -15.86
C PRO A 94 -0.90 29.67 -16.90
N ALA A 95 -0.56 29.56 -18.18
CA ALA A 95 -1.38 30.03 -19.30
C ALA A 95 -2.64 29.17 -19.49
N THR A 96 -2.63 27.92 -19.03
CA THR A 96 -3.79 27.02 -19.02
C THR A 96 -4.66 27.27 -17.78
N ALA A 97 -4.07 27.34 -16.59
CA ALA A 97 -4.76 27.59 -15.32
C ALA A 97 -5.49 28.94 -15.29
N SER A 98 -4.90 30.00 -15.85
CA SER A 98 -5.53 31.32 -15.96
C SER A 98 -6.81 31.36 -16.83
N LYS A 99 -6.97 30.39 -17.75
CA LYS A 99 -8.21 30.22 -18.55
C LYS A 99 -9.28 29.41 -17.79
N ASN A 100 -8.89 28.59 -16.81
CA ASN A 100 -9.79 27.74 -16.06
C ASN A 100 -10.58 28.54 -15.00
N ARG A 101 -11.73 29.08 -15.42
CA ARG A 101 -12.65 29.84 -14.55
C ARG A 101 -13.10 29.11 -13.29
N ARG A 102 -13.12 27.76 -13.27
CA ARG A 102 -13.47 26.99 -12.06
C ARG A 102 -12.35 27.05 -11.04
N LEU A 103 -11.10 26.90 -11.50
CA LEU A 103 -9.90 27.06 -10.67
C LEU A 103 -9.75 28.50 -10.17
N SER A 104 -9.99 29.51 -11.01
CA SER A 104 -9.96 30.92 -10.56
C SER A 104 -11.01 31.22 -9.47
N ALA A 105 -12.22 30.67 -9.61
CA ALA A 105 -13.27 30.80 -8.60
C ALA A 105 -12.94 30.02 -7.30
N TYR A 106 -12.32 28.85 -7.44
CA TYR A 106 -11.84 28.03 -6.32
C TYR A 106 -10.80 28.77 -5.47
N LEU A 107 -9.76 29.31 -6.11
CA LEU A 107 -8.65 29.98 -5.41
C LEU A 107 -9.18 31.15 -4.57
N LYS A 108 -10.09 31.95 -5.15
CA LYS A 108 -10.75 33.04 -4.42
C LYS A 108 -11.60 32.53 -3.24
N ILE A 109 -12.52 31.59 -3.45
CA ILE A 109 -13.43 31.18 -2.37
C ILE A 109 -12.67 30.47 -1.23
N ARG A 110 -11.55 29.78 -1.52
CA ARG A 110 -10.71 29.17 -0.49
C ARG A 110 -10.17 30.17 0.54
N GLU A 111 -9.88 31.41 0.13
CA GLU A 111 -9.40 32.47 1.03
C GLU A 111 -10.48 32.93 2.04
N GLU A 112 -11.76 32.70 1.73
CA GLU A 112 -12.90 33.06 2.59
C GLU A 112 -13.17 32.01 3.70
N TYR A 113 -12.44 30.88 3.73
CA TYR A 113 -12.73 29.68 4.53
C TYR A 113 -11.60 29.31 5.51
N SER A 114 -11.95 28.82 6.70
CA SER A 114 -10.97 28.49 7.74
C SER A 114 -10.34 27.09 7.59
N GLN A 115 -9.23 26.86 8.30
CA GLN A 115 -8.57 25.55 8.45
C GLN A 115 -9.29 24.64 9.47
N THR A 116 -10.63 24.69 9.54
CA THR A 116 -11.44 23.80 10.39
C THR A 116 -12.07 22.68 9.58
N ALA A 117 -12.27 21.50 10.18
CA ALA A 117 -12.85 20.35 9.48
C ALA A 117 -14.20 20.68 8.80
N GLY A 118 -15.04 21.49 9.44
CA GLY A 118 -16.33 21.92 8.87
C GLY A 118 -16.20 22.82 7.65
N ASP A 119 -15.18 23.67 7.56
CA ASP A 119 -14.94 24.54 6.40
C ASP A 119 -14.22 23.80 5.27
N GLN A 120 -13.25 22.95 5.61
CA GLN A 120 -12.61 22.05 4.64
C GLN A 120 -13.64 21.09 4.01
N TRP A 121 -14.60 20.57 4.79
CA TRP A 121 -15.71 19.78 4.25
C TRP A 121 -16.60 20.57 3.27
N LYS A 122 -16.92 21.84 3.57
CA LYS A 122 -17.66 22.71 2.63
C LYS A 122 -16.87 22.95 1.34
N LEU A 123 -15.57 23.19 1.42
CA LEU A 123 -14.71 23.34 0.23
C LEU A 123 -14.67 22.05 -0.58
N ALA A 124 -14.55 20.88 0.05
CA ALA A 124 -14.62 19.59 -0.63
C ALA A 124 -15.97 19.37 -1.36
N ASN A 125 -17.08 19.81 -0.78
CA ASN A 125 -18.40 19.77 -1.43
C ASN A 125 -18.47 20.73 -2.63
N TRP A 126 -18.03 21.97 -2.45
CA TRP A 126 -18.00 22.98 -3.50
C TRP A 126 -17.12 22.57 -4.69
N CYS A 127 -16.02 21.86 -4.44
CA CYS A 127 -15.13 21.33 -5.47
C CYS A 127 -15.77 20.18 -6.25
N ASN A 128 -16.39 19.21 -5.56
CA ASN A 128 -17.12 18.09 -6.15
C ASN A 128 -18.23 18.58 -7.11
N GLU A 129 -19.08 19.49 -6.64
CA GLU A 129 -20.14 20.16 -7.44
C GLU A 129 -19.64 20.77 -8.76
N ARG A 130 -18.34 21.09 -8.85
CA ARG A 130 -17.70 21.76 -10.00
C ARG A 130 -16.69 20.86 -10.73
N GLY A 131 -16.57 19.58 -10.35
CA GLY A 131 -15.67 18.60 -10.94
C GLY A 131 -14.19 18.83 -10.64
N LEU A 132 -13.86 19.62 -9.62
CA LEU A 132 -12.48 19.93 -9.20
C LEU A 132 -11.95 18.82 -8.27
N LYS A 133 -11.73 17.63 -8.84
CA LYS A 133 -11.44 16.39 -8.10
C LYS A 133 -10.20 16.48 -7.21
N GLU A 134 -9.11 17.07 -7.68
CA GLU A 134 -7.88 17.17 -6.89
C GLU A 134 -8.01 18.16 -5.72
N GLN A 135 -8.76 19.25 -5.91
CA GLN A 135 -9.10 20.18 -4.82
C GLN A 135 -10.05 19.52 -3.81
N GLU A 136 -11.07 18.79 -4.28
CA GLU A 136 -11.92 17.97 -3.42
C GLU A 136 -11.07 17.00 -2.58
N ARG A 137 -10.21 16.21 -3.24
CA ARG A 137 -9.31 15.25 -2.61
C ARG A 137 -8.43 15.89 -1.55
N ALA A 138 -7.84 17.05 -1.85
CA ALA A 138 -7.02 17.81 -0.91
C ALA A 138 -7.79 18.17 0.37
N HIS A 139 -8.99 18.73 0.20
CA HIS A 139 -9.82 19.14 1.33
C HIS A 139 -10.38 17.93 2.10
N LEU A 140 -10.69 16.81 1.46
CA LEU A 140 -11.06 15.58 2.15
C LEU A 140 -9.89 15.02 2.99
N SER A 141 -8.67 15.02 2.47
CA SER A 141 -7.47 14.61 3.22
C SER A 141 -7.17 15.53 4.40
N GLN A 142 -7.42 16.83 4.26
CA GLN A 142 -7.34 17.79 5.37
C GLN A 142 -8.50 17.60 6.38
N VAL A 143 -9.71 17.24 5.93
CA VAL A 143 -10.80 16.79 6.84
C VAL A 143 -10.34 15.58 7.65
N LEU A 144 -9.71 14.56 7.04
CA LEU A 144 -9.19 13.40 7.79
C LEU A 144 -8.02 13.73 8.73
N THR A 145 -7.29 14.81 8.47
CA THR A 145 -6.24 15.30 9.39
C THR A 145 -6.84 15.97 10.62
N LEU A 146 -8.02 16.60 10.50
CA LEU A 146 -8.69 17.37 11.55
C LEU A 146 -9.79 16.58 12.28
N ASP A 147 -10.41 15.62 11.60
CA ASP A 147 -11.45 14.69 12.07
C ASP A 147 -11.15 13.27 11.52
N PRO A 148 -10.24 12.50 12.16
CA PRO A 148 -9.78 11.22 11.63
C PRO A 148 -10.83 10.11 11.54
N GLU A 149 -11.99 10.25 12.22
CA GLU A 149 -13.10 9.29 12.16
C GLU A 149 -14.18 9.69 11.15
N ASN A 150 -13.98 10.75 10.35
CA ASN A 150 -14.94 11.22 9.37
C ASN A 150 -15.23 10.17 8.28
N ALA A 151 -16.34 9.44 8.43
CA ALA A 151 -16.67 8.30 7.59
C ALA A 151 -16.95 8.70 6.13
N ASP A 152 -17.62 9.85 5.91
CA ASP A 152 -17.99 10.30 4.58
C ASP A 152 -16.77 10.80 3.77
N ALA A 153 -15.81 11.46 4.42
CA ALA A 153 -14.55 11.83 3.79
C ALA A 153 -13.69 10.60 3.45
N ARG A 154 -13.65 9.59 4.33
CA ARG A 154 -12.98 8.31 4.04
C ARG A 154 -13.62 7.57 2.87
N ALA A 155 -14.95 7.50 2.82
CA ALA A 155 -15.68 6.87 1.72
C ALA A 155 -15.43 7.58 0.38
N ARG A 156 -15.45 8.93 0.34
CA ARG A 156 -15.15 9.72 -0.87
C ARG A 156 -13.69 9.61 -1.31
N LEU A 157 -12.76 9.36 -0.39
CA LEU A 157 -11.36 9.06 -0.68
C LEU A 157 -11.10 7.57 -1.02
N GLY A 158 -12.15 6.75 -1.18
CA GLY A 158 -12.01 5.36 -1.60
C GLY A 158 -11.59 4.37 -0.51
N PHE A 159 -11.75 4.72 0.77
CA PHE A 159 -11.57 3.78 1.89
C PHE A 159 -12.88 3.12 2.31
N VAL A 160 -12.84 1.82 2.59
CA VAL A 160 -13.97 1.05 3.12
C VAL A 160 -13.67 0.62 4.55
N ARG A 161 -14.68 0.66 5.43
CA ARG A 161 -14.55 0.19 6.82
C ARG A 161 -14.88 -1.30 6.92
N ILE A 162 -13.89 -2.12 7.29
CA ILE A 162 -14.03 -3.59 7.44
C ILE A 162 -13.44 -3.98 8.79
N ASP A 163 -14.21 -4.73 9.60
CA ASP A 163 -13.85 -5.19 10.95
C ASP A 163 -13.26 -4.12 11.89
N GLY A 164 -13.70 -2.87 11.70
CA GLY A 164 -13.29 -1.69 12.46
C GLY A 164 -12.10 -0.92 11.86
N ALA A 165 -11.29 -1.57 11.02
CA ALA A 165 -10.21 -0.95 10.26
C ALA A 165 -10.74 -0.20 9.02
N TRP A 166 -9.93 0.69 8.47
CA TRP A 166 -10.15 1.34 7.18
C TRP A 166 -9.11 0.82 6.20
N VAL A 167 -9.56 0.25 5.08
CA VAL A 167 -8.70 -0.35 4.04
C VAL A 167 -8.92 0.39 2.72
N ALA A 168 -7.88 0.56 1.92
CA ALA A 168 -8.01 1.16 0.60
C ALA A 168 -8.79 0.21 -0.34
N SER A 169 -9.62 0.75 -1.21
CA SER A 169 -10.38 -0.06 -2.17
C SER A 169 -9.50 -0.80 -3.18
N GLU A 170 -8.23 -0.42 -3.34
CA GLU A 170 -7.28 -1.01 -4.29
C GLU A 170 -6.67 -2.32 -3.76
N ASP A 171 -6.16 -2.32 -2.52
CA ASP A 171 -5.70 -3.53 -1.83
C ASP A 171 -6.83 -4.57 -1.73
N LEU A 172 -8.05 -4.06 -1.47
CA LEU A 172 -9.27 -4.85 -1.48
C LEU A 172 -9.60 -5.38 -2.88
N ARG A 173 -9.36 -4.63 -3.96
CA ARG A 173 -9.53 -5.13 -5.35
C ARG A 173 -8.54 -6.24 -5.66
N ALA A 174 -7.23 -6.04 -5.49
CA ALA A 174 -6.24 -7.08 -5.82
C ALA A 174 -6.47 -8.38 -5.01
N SER A 175 -6.78 -8.24 -3.72
CA SER A 175 -7.15 -9.36 -2.84
C SER A 175 -8.47 -10.02 -3.26
N ALA A 176 -9.51 -9.22 -3.52
CA ALA A 176 -10.81 -9.73 -3.92
C ALA A 176 -10.83 -10.27 -5.35
N GLU A 177 -10.00 -9.80 -6.27
CA GLU A 177 -9.87 -10.35 -7.63
C GLU A 177 -9.23 -11.73 -7.57
N THR A 178 -8.20 -11.91 -6.76
CA THR A 178 -7.62 -13.23 -6.48
C THR A 178 -8.64 -14.16 -5.80
N GLN A 179 -9.38 -13.65 -4.82
CA GLN A 179 -10.42 -14.41 -4.13
C GLN A 179 -11.62 -14.74 -5.05
N ASN A 180 -12.04 -13.81 -5.91
CA ASN A 180 -13.14 -13.96 -6.86
C ASN A 180 -12.74 -14.91 -7.99
N ARG A 181 -11.50 -14.86 -8.48
CA ARG A 181 -10.92 -15.86 -9.40
C ARG A 181 -10.96 -17.24 -8.76
N GLY A 182 -10.54 -17.37 -7.50
CA GLY A 182 -10.66 -18.61 -6.73
C GLY A 182 -12.10 -19.11 -6.57
N GLN A 183 -13.05 -18.22 -6.27
CA GLN A 183 -14.47 -18.55 -6.13
C GLN A 183 -15.13 -18.92 -7.48
N ALA A 184 -14.77 -18.24 -8.58
CA ALA A 184 -15.26 -18.53 -9.92
C ALA A 184 -14.75 -19.89 -10.41
N ASN A 185 -13.46 -20.16 -10.21
CA ASN A 185 -12.83 -21.46 -10.46
C ASN A 185 -13.52 -22.57 -9.63
N LEU A 186 -13.70 -22.37 -8.33
CA LEU A 186 -14.43 -23.29 -7.44
C LEU A 186 -15.89 -23.49 -7.87
N ALA A 187 -16.55 -22.47 -8.41
CA ALA A 187 -17.93 -22.56 -8.90
C ALA A 187 -18.02 -23.35 -10.20
N HIS A 188 -17.07 -23.14 -11.13
CA HIS A 188 -16.96 -23.88 -12.39
C HIS A 188 -16.76 -25.38 -12.15
N TRP A 189 -15.80 -25.73 -11.28
CA TRP A 189 -15.48 -27.13 -10.95
C TRP A 189 -16.47 -27.82 -9.99
N ARG A 190 -17.49 -27.10 -9.48
CA ARG A 190 -18.32 -27.58 -8.37
C ARG A 190 -19.11 -28.86 -8.69
N GLU A 191 -19.77 -28.89 -9.85
CA GLU A 191 -20.66 -30.02 -10.20
C GLU A 191 -19.85 -31.27 -10.52
N GLU A 192 -18.77 -31.14 -11.32
CA GLU A 192 -17.88 -32.26 -11.63
C GLU A 192 -17.17 -32.80 -10.38
N MET A 193 -16.65 -31.93 -9.49
CA MET A 193 -16.08 -32.41 -8.22
C MET A 193 -17.10 -33.14 -7.35
N GLN A 194 -18.38 -32.70 -7.32
CA GLN A 194 -19.44 -33.41 -6.59
C GLN A 194 -19.73 -34.80 -7.18
N GLU A 195 -19.77 -34.95 -8.51
CA GLU A 195 -19.90 -36.27 -9.15
C GLU A 195 -18.72 -37.18 -8.82
N LEU A 196 -17.49 -36.66 -8.88
CA LEU A 196 -16.27 -37.43 -8.64
C LEU A 196 -16.15 -37.88 -7.18
N ILE A 197 -16.45 -36.99 -6.23
CA ILE A 197 -16.54 -37.31 -4.79
C ILE A 197 -17.63 -38.36 -4.53
N SER A 198 -18.80 -38.23 -5.16
CA SER A 198 -19.87 -39.24 -5.09
C SER A 198 -19.46 -40.59 -5.69
N GLY A 199 -18.64 -40.56 -6.74
CA GLY A 199 -18.00 -41.72 -7.36
C GLY A 199 -17.01 -42.43 -6.42
N LEU A 200 -16.12 -41.70 -5.74
CA LEU A 200 -15.20 -42.24 -4.73
C LEU A 200 -15.94 -42.88 -3.54
N ARG A 201 -17.05 -42.27 -3.11
CA ARG A 201 -17.94 -42.78 -2.05
C ARG A 201 -18.78 -44.01 -2.47
N ASN A 202 -18.73 -44.44 -3.74
CA ASN A 202 -19.65 -45.45 -4.26
C ASN A 202 -19.32 -46.88 -3.79
N ARG A 203 -20.35 -47.71 -3.53
CA ARG A 203 -20.16 -49.13 -3.19
C ARG A 203 -19.67 -49.99 -4.37
N SER A 204 -19.89 -49.55 -5.60
CA SER A 204 -19.38 -50.22 -6.79
C SER A 204 -17.91 -49.86 -7.02
N GLU A 205 -17.03 -50.86 -6.93
CA GLU A 205 -15.60 -50.72 -7.20
C GLU A 205 -15.34 -50.08 -8.57
N HIS A 206 -15.97 -50.59 -9.63
CA HIS A 206 -15.89 -50.02 -10.98
C HIS A 206 -16.21 -48.52 -11.04
N LYS A 207 -17.19 -48.04 -10.25
CA LYS A 207 -17.51 -46.59 -10.17
C LYS A 207 -16.45 -45.79 -9.40
N ARG A 208 -15.86 -46.36 -8.34
CA ARG A 208 -14.73 -45.74 -7.62
C ARG A 208 -13.50 -45.62 -8.53
N THR A 209 -13.12 -46.69 -9.22
CA THR A 209 -11.98 -46.70 -10.16
C THR A 209 -12.20 -45.73 -11.33
N ALA A 210 -13.42 -45.62 -11.86
CA ALA A 210 -13.75 -44.66 -12.90
C ALA A 210 -13.66 -43.20 -12.41
N ALA A 211 -14.07 -42.91 -11.17
CA ALA A 211 -13.94 -41.58 -10.58
C ALA A 211 -12.48 -41.23 -10.25
N LEU A 212 -11.70 -42.18 -9.71
CA LEU A 212 -10.27 -42.01 -9.48
C LEU A 212 -9.53 -41.68 -10.78
N LYS A 213 -9.74 -42.47 -11.85
CA LYS A 213 -9.12 -42.24 -13.15
C LYS A 213 -9.48 -40.88 -13.78
N LYS A 214 -10.69 -40.37 -13.52
CA LYS A 214 -11.07 -39.01 -13.93
C LYS A 214 -10.31 -37.94 -13.14
N LEU A 215 -10.21 -38.08 -11.81
CA LEU A 215 -9.47 -37.16 -10.94
C LEU A 215 -7.96 -37.13 -11.29
N GLU A 216 -7.38 -38.28 -11.61
CA GLU A 216 -5.99 -38.44 -12.08
C GLU A 216 -5.73 -37.82 -13.47
N ALA A 217 -6.77 -37.44 -14.21
CA ALA A 217 -6.67 -36.85 -15.55
C ALA A 217 -6.90 -35.32 -15.56
N ILE A 218 -6.93 -34.66 -14.40
CA ILE A 218 -7.16 -33.21 -14.29
C ILE A 218 -5.83 -32.46 -14.45
N ASP A 219 -5.68 -31.78 -15.58
CA ASP A 219 -4.48 -31.04 -16.01
C ASP A 219 -4.65 -29.50 -15.93
N GLN A 220 -5.78 -29.01 -15.40
CA GLN A 220 -6.10 -27.58 -15.37
C GLN A 220 -5.83 -26.95 -14.00
N LEU A 221 -5.01 -25.90 -13.96
CA LEU A 221 -4.72 -25.12 -12.75
C LEU A 221 -5.99 -24.55 -12.08
N THR A 222 -7.05 -24.30 -12.86
CA THR A 222 -8.36 -23.84 -12.37
C THR A 222 -9.02 -24.82 -11.40
N ALA A 223 -8.63 -26.10 -11.38
CA ALA A 223 -9.17 -27.09 -10.46
C ALA A 223 -8.64 -26.96 -9.01
N VAL A 224 -7.49 -26.30 -8.80
CA VAL A 224 -6.81 -26.25 -7.48
C VAL A 224 -7.73 -25.78 -6.33
N PRO A 225 -8.54 -24.70 -6.46
CA PRO A 225 -9.47 -24.30 -5.40
C PRO A 225 -10.50 -25.37 -5.04
N ALA A 226 -10.92 -26.20 -6.00
CA ALA A 226 -11.91 -27.26 -5.77
C ALA A 226 -11.25 -28.56 -5.24
N LEU A 227 -10.02 -28.86 -5.67
CA LEU A 227 -9.19 -29.90 -5.06
C LEU A 227 -8.93 -29.58 -3.57
N GLU A 228 -8.57 -28.34 -3.24
CA GLU A 228 -8.33 -27.89 -1.87
C GLU A 228 -9.63 -27.82 -1.03
N GLN A 229 -10.66 -27.13 -1.51
CA GLN A 229 -11.83 -26.79 -0.68
C GLN A 229 -12.92 -27.86 -0.67
N MET A 230 -12.89 -28.83 -1.60
CA MET A 230 -13.83 -29.95 -1.66
C MET A 230 -13.12 -31.28 -1.43
N LEU A 231 -12.28 -31.73 -2.38
CA LEU A 231 -11.68 -33.07 -2.33
C LEU A 231 -10.79 -33.27 -1.08
N ALA A 232 -10.00 -32.26 -0.71
CA ALA A 232 -9.13 -32.31 0.47
C ALA A 232 -9.84 -32.14 1.83
N ARG A 233 -11.18 -32.15 1.85
CA ARG A 233 -12.00 -32.06 3.08
C ARG A 233 -12.92 -33.27 3.28
N GLU A 234 -12.94 -34.21 2.34
CA GLU A 234 -13.86 -35.35 2.28
C GLU A 234 -13.46 -36.51 3.19
N SER A 235 -12.21 -36.95 3.08
CA SER A 235 -11.61 -38.01 3.88
C SER A 235 -10.09 -37.89 3.80
N GLU A 236 -9.38 -38.59 4.69
CA GLU A 236 -7.91 -38.60 4.67
C GLU A 236 -7.35 -39.09 3.33
N ASP A 237 -7.88 -40.19 2.77
CA ASP A 237 -7.42 -40.70 1.47
C ASP A 237 -7.79 -39.79 0.30
N SER A 238 -8.96 -39.12 0.33
CA SER A 238 -9.33 -38.10 -0.66
C SER A 238 -8.40 -36.88 -0.59
N ALA A 239 -7.97 -36.49 0.62
CA ALA A 239 -7.00 -35.41 0.80
C ALA A 239 -5.57 -35.82 0.41
N ALA A 240 -5.19 -37.10 0.59
CA ALA A 240 -3.94 -37.63 0.09
C ALA A 240 -3.88 -37.59 -1.45
N LEU A 241 -4.99 -37.89 -2.12
CA LEU A 241 -5.14 -37.70 -3.56
C LEU A 241 -5.08 -36.21 -3.94
N ALA A 242 -5.84 -35.34 -3.28
CA ALA A 242 -5.86 -33.91 -3.56
C ALA A 242 -4.47 -33.25 -3.46
N VAL A 243 -3.69 -33.57 -2.42
CA VAL A 243 -2.30 -33.09 -2.26
C VAL A 243 -1.42 -33.56 -3.44
N ASN A 244 -1.57 -34.80 -3.89
CA ASN A 244 -0.81 -35.33 -5.03
C ASN A 244 -1.22 -34.69 -6.37
N LEU A 245 -2.49 -34.32 -6.56
CA LEU A 245 -2.98 -33.61 -7.74
C LEU A 245 -2.52 -32.14 -7.75
N ILE A 246 -2.68 -31.42 -6.64
CA ILE A 246 -2.24 -30.02 -6.51
C ILE A 246 -0.71 -29.91 -6.73
N ALA A 247 0.06 -30.89 -6.26
CA ALA A 247 1.51 -30.92 -6.42
C ALA A 247 2.00 -31.03 -7.87
N GLN A 248 1.15 -31.41 -8.83
CA GLN A 248 1.49 -31.42 -10.26
C GLN A 248 1.66 -30.00 -10.83
N PHE A 249 1.00 -29.00 -10.24
CA PHE A 249 1.00 -27.62 -10.72
C PHE A 249 2.11 -26.80 -10.08
N ALA A 250 3.09 -26.36 -10.87
CA ALA A 250 4.22 -25.52 -10.41
C ALA A 250 3.85 -24.06 -10.08
N ALA A 251 2.60 -23.63 -10.29
CA ALA A 251 2.16 -22.26 -10.10
C ALA A 251 1.92 -21.87 -8.63
N GLN A 252 1.98 -20.57 -8.33
CA GLN A 252 1.85 -20.01 -6.98
C GLN A 252 0.53 -20.42 -6.28
N ASP A 253 -0.62 -20.30 -6.95
CA ASP A 253 -1.94 -20.71 -6.43
C ASP A 253 -1.95 -22.15 -5.87
N ALA A 254 -1.11 -23.04 -6.43
CA ALA A 254 -0.95 -24.43 -6.00
C ALA A 254 0.09 -24.60 -4.87
N THR A 255 1.21 -23.87 -4.92
CA THR A 255 2.15 -23.79 -3.78
C THR A 255 1.44 -23.27 -2.52
N ASP A 256 0.64 -22.20 -2.64
CA ASP A 256 -0.12 -21.65 -1.52
C ASP A 256 -1.18 -22.64 -0.99
N ALA A 257 -1.80 -23.44 -1.86
CA ALA A 257 -2.73 -24.48 -1.45
C ALA A 257 -2.03 -25.61 -0.68
N LEU A 258 -0.81 -26.00 -1.08
CA LEU A 258 0.01 -26.94 -0.31
C LEU A 258 0.43 -26.36 1.05
N ALA A 259 0.82 -25.07 1.12
CA ALA A 259 1.13 -24.37 2.36
C ALA A 259 -0.09 -24.24 3.30
N ARG A 260 -1.29 -24.00 2.75
CA ARG A 260 -2.52 -24.02 3.53
C ARG A 260 -2.88 -25.42 4.03
N LEU A 261 -2.70 -26.47 3.21
CA LEU A 261 -2.96 -27.85 3.60
C LEU A 261 -1.95 -28.38 4.63
N SER A 262 -0.67 -28.02 4.52
CA SER A 262 0.40 -28.43 5.45
C SER A 262 0.17 -27.91 6.88
N VAL A 263 -0.48 -26.74 7.03
CA VAL A 263 -0.80 -26.15 8.33
C VAL A 263 -2.22 -26.50 8.81
N ASN A 264 -3.22 -26.39 7.94
CA ASN A 264 -4.64 -26.36 8.34
C ASN A 264 -5.36 -27.71 8.22
N SER A 265 -4.79 -28.72 7.57
CA SER A 265 -5.47 -30.02 7.43
C SER A 265 -5.79 -30.64 8.80
N PRO A 266 -6.99 -31.23 8.97
CA PRO A 266 -7.36 -31.92 10.21
C PRO A 266 -6.64 -33.25 10.39
N TRP A 267 -6.02 -33.81 9.34
CA TRP A 267 -5.29 -35.07 9.37
C TRP A 267 -3.77 -34.83 9.39
N ASP A 268 -3.09 -35.44 10.35
CA ASP A 268 -1.65 -35.26 10.58
C ASP A 268 -0.81 -35.78 9.40
N ARG A 269 -1.18 -36.95 8.85
CA ARG A 269 -0.61 -37.54 7.62
C ARG A 269 -0.64 -36.57 6.44
N ILE A 270 -1.72 -35.80 6.31
CA ILE A 270 -1.93 -34.87 5.19
C ILE A 270 -1.18 -33.57 5.39
N ARG A 271 -1.02 -33.11 6.64
CA ARG A 271 -0.12 -31.99 6.96
C ARG A 271 1.32 -32.33 6.58
N GLN A 272 1.79 -33.52 6.99
CA GLN A 272 3.10 -34.03 6.60
C GLN A 272 3.22 -34.19 5.08
N GLN A 273 2.31 -34.90 4.42
CA GLN A 273 2.36 -35.13 2.97
C GLN A 273 2.37 -33.82 2.17
N ALA A 274 1.62 -32.80 2.58
CA ALA A 274 1.65 -31.50 1.91
C ALA A 274 3.00 -30.77 2.10
N ALA A 275 3.61 -30.84 3.29
CA ALA A 275 4.95 -30.33 3.52
C ALA A 275 6.03 -31.09 2.71
N GLU A 276 5.89 -32.43 2.58
CA GLU A 276 6.74 -33.25 1.70
C GLU A 276 6.61 -32.90 0.20
N LYS A 277 5.55 -32.18 -0.21
CA LYS A 277 5.45 -31.60 -1.56
C LYS A 277 6.02 -30.19 -1.66
N LEU A 278 6.12 -29.45 -0.56
CA LEU A 278 6.75 -28.13 -0.53
C LEU A 278 8.28 -28.21 -0.64
N SER A 279 8.91 -29.30 -0.20
CA SER A 279 10.34 -29.54 -0.37
C SER A 279 10.81 -29.68 -1.84
N THR A 280 9.87 -29.74 -2.79
CA THR A 280 10.16 -29.70 -4.24
C THR A 280 9.89 -28.32 -4.86
N ARG A 281 9.56 -27.31 -4.03
CA ARG A 281 9.32 -25.92 -4.43
C ARG A 281 10.47 -25.04 -3.99
N ASP A 282 10.64 -23.92 -4.68
CA ASP A 282 11.53 -22.85 -4.27
C ASP A 282 11.11 -22.29 -2.89
N GLU A 283 12.06 -22.08 -1.98
CA GLU A 283 11.76 -21.69 -0.60
C GLU A 283 11.12 -20.29 -0.51
N MET A 284 11.50 -19.34 -1.38
CA MET A 284 10.90 -17.99 -1.41
C MET A 284 9.41 -18.04 -1.78
N SER A 285 8.97 -19.05 -2.52
CA SER A 285 7.57 -19.22 -2.92
C SER A 285 6.62 -19.64 -1.79
N TYR A 286 7.10 -20.05 -0.60
CA TYR A 286 6.22 -20.42 0.53
C TYR A 286 6.76 -20.07 1.93
N VAL A 287 8.07 -20.09 2.16
CA VAL A 287 8.63 -19.88 3.51
C VAL A 287 8.28 -18.50 4.07
N PRO A 288 8.35 -17.37 3.32
CA PRO A 288 7.96 -16.06 3.84
C PRO A 288 6.50 -15.97 4.29
N SER A 289 5.55 -16.58 3.55
CA SER A 289 4.12 -16.53 3.90
C SER A 289 3.81 -17.39 5.13
N MET A 290 4.51 -18.51 5.30
CA MET A 290 4.44 -19.36 6.49
C MET A 290 5.04 -18.66 7.72
N LEU A 291 6.23 -18.06 7.59
CA LEU A 291 6.90 -17.35 8.69
C LEU A 291 6.13 -16.09 9.15
N ALA A 292 5.46 -15.39 8.22
CA ALA A 292 4.60 -14.24 8.52
C ALA A 292 3.32 -14.63 9.30
N SER A 293 2.93 -15.90 9.29
CA SER A 293 1.79 -16.41 10.07
C SER A 293 2.14 -16.72 11.53
N LEU A 294 3.42 -16.83 11.87
CA LEU A 294 3.91 -17.10 13.23
C LEU A 294 3.75 -15.86 14.12
N TYR A 295 3.39 -16.08 15.38
CA TYR A 295 3.37 -15.03 16.40
C TYR A 295 3.89 -15.52 17.75
N THR A 296 4.65 -14.71 18.47
CA THR A 296 5.04 -15.03 19.86
C THR A 296 3.81 -15.04 20.79
N PRO A 297 3.82 -15.78 21.91
CA PRO A 297 2.71 -15.79 22.84
C PRO A 297 2.43 -14.38 23.40
N THR A 298 1.19 -13.92 23.30
CA THR A 298 0.79 -12.58 23.75
C THR A 298 1.11 -12.40 25.23
N MET A 299 2.13 -11.59 25.50
CA MET A 299 2.49 -11.12 26.84
C MET A 299 1.46 -10.08 27.29
N SER A 300 1.32 -9.89 28.59
CA SER A 300 0.53 -8.78 29.13
C SER A 300 1.18 -8.13 30.34
N ARG A 301 0.90 -6.83 30.49
CA ARG A 301 1.31 -6.02 31.64
C ARG A 301 0.16 -5.11 32.02
N MET A 302 -0.32 -5.23 33.26
CA MET A 302 -1.33 -4.34 33.82
C MET A 302 -0.71 -3.29 34.72
N GLN A 303 -1.27 -2.07 34.67
CA GLN A 303 -0.95 -0.97 35.58
C GLN A 303 -2.25 -0.30 36.03
N VAL A 304 -2.30 0.11 37.31
CA VAL A 304 -3.46 0.80 37.90
C VAL A 304 -3.00 2.11 38.49
N PHE A 305 -3.50 3.21 37.93
CA PHE A 305 -3.19 4.57 38.36
C PHE A 305 -4.38 5.18 39.10
N LYS A 306 -4.08 5.99 40.14
CA LYS A 306 -5.09 6.72 40.90
C LYS A 306 -5.07 8.19 40.47
N GLY A 307 -6.10 8.61 39.72
CA GLY A 307 -6.20 9.98 39.20
C GLY A 307 -6.50 11.00 40.30
N ARG A 308 -6.08 12.26 40.09
CA ARG A 308 -6.25 13.38 41.06
C ARG A 308 -7.72 13.62 41.47
N SER A 309 -8.69 13.19 40.66
CA SER A 309 -10.14 13.29 40.91
C SER A 309 -10.78 12.03 41.52
N GLY A 310 -9.98 11.12 42.09
CA GLY A 310 -10.48 9.89 42.73
C GLY A 310 -10.97 8.80 41.77
N ARG A 311 -10.76 9.00 40.46
CA ARG A 311 -10.94 7.98 39.41
C ARG A 311 -9.80 6.95 39.48
N MET A 312 -10.08 5.71 39.12
CA MET A 312 -9.05 4.69 38.90
C MET A 312 -8.87 4.51 37.39
N ILE A 313 -7.64 4.46 36.91
CA ILE A 313 -7.31 4.19 35.51
C ILE A 313 -6.63 2.84 35.47
N TYR A 314 -7.23 1.88 34.77
CA TYR A 314 -6.69 0.55 34.56
C TYR A 314 -6.16 0.46 33.13
N GLN A 315 -4.85 0.37 32.98
CA GLN A 315 -4.19 0.17 31.70
C GLN A 315 -3.82 -1.30 31.59
N HIS A 316 -4.20 -1.95 30.49
CA HIS A 316 -3.74 -3.29 30.16
C HIS A 316 -3.01 -3.23 28.82
N VAL A 317 -1.69 -3.39 28.84
CA VAL A 317 -0.86 -3.51 27.63
C VAL A 317 -0.72 -4.98 27.31
N PHE A 318 -0.98 -5.34 26.05
CA PHE A 318 -0.67 -6.62 25.45
C PHE A 318 0.43 -6.44 24.42
N TYR A 319 1.33 -7.40 24.29
CA TYR A 319 2.40 -7.39 23.30
C TYR A 319 2.62 -8.79 22.74
N ARG A 320 2.77 -8.89 21.42
CA ARG A 320 3.27 -10.07 20.71
C ARG A 320 4.13 -9.62 19.53
N GLU A 321 4.98 -10.49 19.03
CA GLU A 321 5.76 -10.24 17.81
C GLU A 321 5.28 -11.15 16.70
N GLY A 322 5.22 -10.62 15.47
CA GLY A 322 5.26 -11.41 14.23
C GLY A 322 6.65 -11.30 13.59
N GLN A 323 6.79 -11.77 12.35
CA GLN A 323 8.07 -11.75 11.63
C GLN A 323 8.65 -10.33 11.52
N GLU A 324 7.95 -9.42 10.84
CA GLU A 324 8.47 -8.08 10.53
C GLU A 324 8.15 -7.02 11.59
N GLN A 325 7.16 -7.24 12.45
CA GLN A 325 6.66 -6.22 13.38
C GLN A 325 6.22 -6.77 14.75
N GLY A 326 6.42 -5.97 15.78
CA GLY A 326 5.72 -6.10 17.06
C GLY A 326 4.29 -5.58 16.94
N GLN A 327 3.36 -6.16 17.70
CA GLN A 327 1.99 -5.68 17.85
C GLN A 327 1.70 -5.39 19.32
N LEU A 328 1.49 -4.11 19.64
CA LEU A 328 1.20 -3.63 20.98
C LEU A 328 -0.24 -3.13 21.07
N ALA A 329 -1.09 -3.79 21.85
CA ALA A 329 -2.45 -3.34 22.11
C ALA A 329 -2.54 -2.73 23.52
N MET A 330 -2.75 -1.42 23.59
CA MET A 330 -2.87 -0.68 24.84
C MET A 330 -4.34 -0.40 25.15
N LEU A 331 -4.93 -1.16 26.06
CA LEU A 331 -6.34 -1.05 26.43
C LEU A 331 -6.54 -0.37 27.79
N GLU A 332 -6.79 0.94 27.77
CA GLU A 332 -7.17 1.69 28.98
C GLU A 332 -8.67 1.53 29.28
N THR A 333 -9.02 1.35 30.55
CA THR A 333 -10.38 1.50 31.08
C THR A 333 -10.37 2.46 32.27
N THR A 334 -11.08 3.57 32.16
CA THR A 334 -11.29 4.51 33.28
C THR A 334 -12.47 4.05 34.15
N TYR A 335 -12.34 4.09 35.47
CA TYR A 335 -13.45 3.86 36.42
C TYR A 335 -13.77 5.14 37.20
N ARG A 336 -15.00 5.63 37.06
CA ARG A 336 -15.53 6.83 37.73
C ARG A 336 -16.46 6.41 38.87
N ARG A 337 -16.27 6.97 40.08
CA ARG A 337 -17.22 6.79 41.19
C ARG A 337 -18.58 7.39 40.81
N ALA A 338 -19.66 6.63 41.04
CA ALA A 338 -21.04 7.10 40.86
C ALA A 338 -21.58 7.85 42.09
N SER A 339 -21.01 7.60 43.28
CA SER A 339 -21.32 8.32 44.51
C SER A 339 -20.09 8.37 45.43
N THR A 340 -20.15 9.18 46.50
CA THR A 340 -19.02 9.41 47.42
C THR A 340 -18.81 8.29 48.45
N GLY A 341 -19.78 7.40 48.66
CA GLY A 341 -19.76 6.38 49.71
C GLY A 341 -18.76 5.24 49.49
N PRO A 342 -18.39 4.47 50.54
CA PRO A 342 -17.39 3.40 50.47
C PRO A 342 -17.69 2.32 49.42
N GLU A 343 -18.95 1.91 49.32
CA GLU A 343 -19.39 0.87 48.37
C GLU A 343 -19.08 1.19 46.91
N ALA A 344 -19.09 2.48 46.53
CA ALA A 344 -18.79 2.90 45.15
C ALA A 344 -17.30 2.70 44.80
N ALA A 345 -16.42 2.62 45.80
CA ALA A 345 -15.04 2.20 45.60
C ALA A 345 -14.95 0.68 45.42
N SER A 346 -15.61 -0.10 46.31
CA SER A 346 -15.61 -1.57 46.24
C SER A 346 -16.21 -2.10 44.94
N ARG A 347 -17.32 -1.54 44.47
CA ARG A 347 -17.90 -1.88 43.15
C ARG A 347 -16.92 -1.63 42.01
N ALA A 348 -16.29 -0.46 41.97
CA ALA A 348 -15.29 -0.14 40.94
C ALA A 348 -14.02 -1.03 40.99
N VAL A 349 -13.62 -1.52 42.17
CA VAL A 349 -12.53 -2.50 42.31
C VAL A 349 -12.97 -3.88 41.78
N ASN A 350 -14.19 -4.32 42.11
CA ASN A 350 -14.72 -5.60 41.64
C ASN A 350 -14.92 -5.61 40.11
N ASP A 351 -15.45 -4.53 39.53
CA ASP A 351 -15.60 -4.38 38.07
C ASP A 351 -14.25 -4.37 37.35
N MET A 352 -13.23 -3.76 37.96
CA MET A 352 -11.85 -3.82 37.48
C MET A 352 -11.29 -5.24 37.54
N GLN A 353 -11.47 -5.96 38.65
CA GLN A 353 -11.02 -7.36 38.80
C GLN A 353 -11.70 -8.30 37.81
N ASN A 354 -13.01 -8.14 37.58
CA ASN A 354 -13.76 -8.89 36.56
C ASN A 354 -13.22 -8.60 35.16
N THR A 355 -12.93 -7.33 34.84
CA THR A 355 -12.35 -6.93 33.55
C THR A 355 -10.93 -7.47 33.35
N VAL A 356 -10.10 -7.50 34.41
CA VAL A 356 -8.78 -8.14 34.41
C VAL A 356 -8.93 -9.63 34.11
N MET A 357 -9.78 -10.33 34.87
CA MET A 357 -9.96 -11.77 34.76
C MET A 357 -10.47 -12.19 33.37
N GLN A 358 -11.42 -11.45 32.79
CA GLN A 358 -11.90 -11.75 31.44
C GLN A 358 -10.84 -11.49 30.37
N ARG A 359 -10.09 -10.38 30.47
CA ARG A 359 -8.98 -10.08 29.55
C ARG A 359 -7.88 -11.14 29.61
N GLU A 360 -7.49 -11.59 30.79
CA GLU A 360 -6.48 -12.64 30.95
C GLU A 360 -6.96 -14.03 30.48
N ARG A 361 -8.23 -14.38 30.72
CA ARG A 361 -8.83 -15.61 30.13
C ARG A 361 -8.81 -15.58 28.61
N ASN A 362 -9.20 -14.46 28.00
CA ASN A 362 -9.17 -14.30 26.54
C ASN A 362 -7.74 -14.44 26.00
N ARG A 363 -6.75 -13.77 26.63
CA ARG A 363 -5.32 -13.86 26.28
C ARG A 363 -4.79 -15.29 26.39
N ALA A 364 -5.13 -16.01 27.46
CA ALA A 364 -4.71 -17.40 27.65
C ALA A 364 -5.27 -18.32 26.55
N GLY A 365 -6.56 -18.16 26.20
CA GLY A 365 -7.19 -18.90 25.09
C GLY A 365 -6.56 -18.58 23.73
N GLN A 366 -6.28 -17.29 23.46
CA GLN A 366 -5.56 -16.87 22.26
C GLN A 366 -4.16 -17.48 22.20
N ASN A 367 -3.40 -17.45 23.29
CA ASN A 367 -2.04 -18.01 23.32
C ASN A 367 -2.01 -19.53 23.14
N ALA A 368 -3.02 -20.27 23.62
CA ALA A 368 -3.15 -21.70 23.34
C ALA A 368 -3.39 -21.97 21.85
N MET A 369 -4.23 -21.16 21.20
CA MET A 369 -4.47 -21.23 19.75
C MET A 369 -3.21 -20.85 18.95
N THR A 370 -2.51 -19.78 19.35
CA THR A 370 -1.23 -19.36 18.75
C THR A 370 -0.16 -20.45 18.88
N ALA A 371 -0.02 -21.07 20.05
CA ALA A 371 0.93 -22.17 20.25
C ALA A 371 0.63 -23.38 19.34
N MET A 372 -0.66 -23.76 19.21
CA MET A 372 -1.06 -24.83 18.29
C MET A 372 -0.78 -24.50 16.83
N MET A 373 -1.00 -23.25 16.39
CA MET A 373 -0.71 -22.84 15.02
C MET A 373 0.78 -22.70 14.74
N ASN A 374 1.56 -22.10 15.66
CA ASN A 374 3.02 -22.07 15.57
C ASN A 374 3.58 -23.49 15.45
N GLN A 375 3.13 -24.44 16.28
CA GLN A 375 3.54 -25.84 16.20
C GLN A 375 3.30 -26.41 14.79
N ARG A 376 2.09 -26.27 14.24
CA ARG A 376 1.73 -26.76 12.89
C ARG A 376 2.59 -26.13 11.78
N VAL A 377 2.85 -24.82 11.85
CA VAL A 377 3.67 -24.10 10.87
C VAL A 377 5.13 -24.54 10.96
N CYS A 378 5.69 -24.62 12.17
CA CYS A 378 7.05 -25.09 12.41
C CYS A 378 7.24 -26.56 12.01
N ASP A 379 6.27 -27.45 12.28
CA ASP A 379 6.31 -28.85 11.85
C ASP A 379 6.27 -28.99 10.32
N ALA A 380 5.44 -28.19 9.65
CA ALA A 380 5.41 -28.14 8.19
C ALA A 380 6.74 -27.59 7.60
N LEU A 381 7.34 -26.55 8.21
CA LEU A 381 8.65 -26.04 7.79
C LEU A 381 9.78 -27.06 8.03
N GLN A 382 9.81 -27.76 9.19
CA GLN A 382 10.79 -28.81 9.47
C GLN A 382 10.83 -29.88 8.36
N VAL A 383 9.66 -30.28 7.85
CA VAL A 383 9.52 -31.26 6.78
C VAL A 383 9.84 -30.67 5.39
N ALA A 384 9.44 -29.41 5.13
CA ALA A 384 9.63 -28.77 3.83
C ALA A 384 11.09 -28.35 3.55
N VAL A 385 11.78 -27.74 4.52
CA VAL A 385 13.17 -27.27 4.36
C VAL A 385 14.22 -28.18 5.01
N GLY A 386 13.79 -29.30 5.61
CA GLY A 386 14.68 -30.31 6.22
C GLY A 386 15.41 -29.85 7.49
N GLN A 387 15.07 -28.69 8.06
CA GLN A 387 15.73 -28.12 9.24
C GLN A 387 15.01 -28.53 10.52
N GLN A 388 15.70 -29.20 11.44
CA GLN A 388 15.11 -29.60 12.72
C GLN A 388 15.32 -28.51 13.79
N MET A 389 14.24 -27.81 14.14
CA MET A 389 14.28 -26.64 15.04
C MET A 389 13.12 -26.64 16.03
N ALA A 390 13.29 -25.93 17.15
CA ALA A 390 12.22 -25.74 18.13
C ALA A 390 11.02 -25.00 17.52
N PRO A 391 9.77 -25.25 18.00
CA PRO A 391 8.56 -24.56 17.53
C PRO A 391 8.45 -23.13 18.12
N GLN A 392 9.53 -22.36 18.04
CA GLN A 392 9.66 -20.99 18.51
C GLN A 392 9.80 -20.05 17.31
N PRO A 393 8.87 -19.09 17.09
CA PRO A 393 8.93 -18.16 15.97
C PRO A 393 10.26 -17.46 15.80
N GLU A 394 10.87 -17.04 16.91
CA GLU A 394 12.14 -16.33 16.97
C GLU A 394 13.29 -17.16 16.38
N ALA A 395 13.28 -18.48 16.59
CA ALA A 395 14.30 -19.37 16.02
C ALA A 395 14.17 -19.45 14.50
N TRP A 396 12.94 -19.60 13.99
CA TRP A 396 12.64 -19.71 12.56
C TRP A 396 12.91 -18.42 11.79
N TRP A 397 12.53 -17.26 12.33
CA TRP A 397 12.85 -15.96 11.71
C TRP A 397 14.37 -15.72 11.66
N ASN A 398 15.10 -16.07 12.74
CA ASN A 398 16.56 -15.92 12.77
C ASN A 398 17.25 -16.88 11.79
N TRP A 399 16.79 -18.13 11.66
CA TRP A 399 17.31 -19.06 10.65
C TRP A 399 17.06 -18.56 9.24
N TRP A 400 15.85 -18.09 8.91
CA TRP A 400 15.53 -17.59 7.57
C TRP A 400 16.37 -16.37 7.18
N ASN A 401 16.55 -15.45 8.12
CA ASN A 401 17.43 -14.31 7.93
C ASN A 401 18.89 -14.76 7.71
N GLN A 402 19.40 -15.71 8.50
CA GLN A 402 20.75 -16.25 8.34
C GLN A 402 20.94 -17.01 7.03
N HIS A 403 19.95 -17.80 6.60
CA HIS A 403 19.95 -18.56 5.35
C HIS A 403 20.08 -17.63 4.14
N ASN A 404 19.32 -16.53 4.13
CA ASN A 404 19.29 -15.56 3.04
C ASN A 404 20.31 -14.41 3.19
N GLY A 405 21.18 -14.44 4.21
CA GLY A 405 22.16 -13.38 4.47
C GLY A 405 21.56 -12.02 4.87
N ILE A 406 20.32 -12.00 5.39
CA ILE A 406 19.58 -10.79 5.76
C ILE A 406 20.04 -10.31 7.14
N PHE A 407 20.64 -9.12 7.20
CA PHE A 407 21.10 -8.50 8.44
C PHE A 407 20.06 -7.49 8.97
N VAL A 408 19.17 -7.95 9.85
CA VAL A 408 18.20 -7.07 10.52
C VAL A 408 18.90 -6.25 11.62
N GLN A 409 19.02 -4.93 11.41
CA GLN A 409 19.62 -4.01 12.37
C GLN A 409 18.55 -3.22 13.13
N GLY A 410 18.56 -3.30 14.47
CA GLY A 410 17.66 -2.55 15.35
C GLY A 410 16.58 -3.43 16.00
N GLN A 411 15.48 -2.80 16.43
CA GLN A 411 14.29 -3.50 16.93
C GLN A 411 13.19 -3.46 15.86
N LYS A 412 12.36 -4.49 15.81
CA LYS A 412 11.20 -4.54 14.90
C LYS A 412 10.27 -3.34 15.15
N PRO A 413 9.70 -2.70 14.12
CA PRO A 413 8.68 -1.67 14.29
C PRO A 413 7.48 -2.21 15.08
N VAL A 414 6.89 -1.38 15.96
CA VAL A 414 5.79 -1.79 16.85
C VAL A 414 4.48 -1.13 16.44
N GLN A 415 3.66 -1.88 15.71
CA GLN A 415 2.29 -1.48 15.36
C GLN A 415 1.46 -1.34 16.64
N THR A 416 1.02 -0.12 16.94
CA THR A 416 0.43 0.22 18.24
C THR A 416 -1.06 0.53 18.12
N PHE A 417 -1.90 -0.31 18.75
CA PHE A 417 -3.34 -0.16 18.80
C PHE A 417 -3.77 0.39 20.18
N VAL A 418 -4.12 1.68 20.25
CA VAL A 418 -4.54 2.33 21.50
C VAL A 418 -6.06 2.32 21.66
N GLY A 419 -6.59 1.29 22.31
CA GLY A 419 -8.02 1.16 22.62
C GLY A 419 -8.40 1.85 23.92
N GLN A 420 -8.72 3.15 23.89
CA GLN A 420 -9.21 3.86 25.06
C GLN A 420 -10.70 3.58 25.32
N ARG A 421 -11.01 2.64 26.22
CA ARG A 421 -12.38 2.47 26.75
C ARG A 421 -12.65 3.54 27.81
N GLN A 422 -12.87 4.75 27.30
CA GLN A 422 -13.07 5.95 28.09
C GLN A 422 -14.31 5.88 28.99
N VAL A 423 -14.10 6.21 30.26
CA VAL A 423 -15.10 6.92 31.08
C VAL A 423 -14.62 8.38 31.29
N ALA A 424 -14.06 8.93 30.18
CA ALA A 424 -13.59 10.28 29.77
C ALA A 424 -12.27 10.84 30.35
N VAL A 425 -11.37 11.59 29.66
CA VAL A 425 -10.95 11.91 28.23
C VAL A 425 -9.74 12.89 28.38
N ALA A 426 -8.78 13.16 27.46
CA ALA A 426 -7.87 12.41 26.57
C ALA A 426 -6.80 13.42 25.99
N GLY A 427 -5.73 13.02 25.27
CA GLY A 427 -4.81 13.94 24.53
C GLY A 427 -3.44 13.34 24.07
N PRO A 428 -2.83 13.68 22.89
CA PRO A 428 -1.73 12.90 22.25
C PRO A 428 -0.39 13.64 21.82
N PRO A 429 0.65 12.93 21.26
CA PRO A 429 2.05 13.42 21.02
C PRO A 429 2.54 13.54 19.51
N PRO A 430 3.82 13.92 19.19
CA PRO A 430 4.25 14.53 17.88
C PRO A 430 5.12 13.68 16.89
N THR A 431 5.63 14.31 15.79
CA THR A 431 6.21 13.70 14.55
C THR A 431 7.50 14.37 13.97
N PRO A 432 8.17 13.77 12.94
CA PRO A 432 9.45 14.24 12.32
C PRO A 432 9.39 15.47 11.38
N GLN A 433 10.58 15.98 11.00
CA GLN A 433 10.78 17.32 10.41
C GLN A 433 11.89 17.36 9.32
N ASP A 434 11.50 17.38 8.03
CA ASP A 434 12.36 17.76 6.88
C ASP A 434 11.78 19.06 6.25
N CYS A 435 12.59 20.00 5.73
CA CYS A 435 12.13 21.40 5.53
C CYS A 435 12.85 22.21 4.43
N LEU A 436 12.19 23.23 3.86
CA LEU A 436 12.70 24.25 2.90
C LEU A 436 12.73 25.67 3.51
N ALA A 437 13.59 26.55 3.02
CA ALA A 437 13.64 27.96 3.45
C ALA A 437 12.50 28.81 2.86
N ALA A 438 12.16 29.93 3.52
CA ALA A 438 11.24 30.93 2.98
C ALA A 438 11.71 31.46 1.61
N GLY A 439 10.78 31.86 0.75
CA GLY A 439 11.04 32.29 -0.63
C GLY A 439 11.38 31.17 -1.60
N THR A 440 11.55 29.91 -1.13
CA THR A 440 11.81 28.77 -2.02
C THR A 440 10.63 28.58 -2.96
N LYS A 441 10.90 28.74 -4.26
CA LYS A 441 9.90 28.64 -5.32
C LYS A 441 9.47 27.18 -5.50
N VAL A 442 8.18 26.91 -5.34
CA VAL A 442 7.50 25.66 -5.68
C VAL A 442 6.82 25.83 -7.04
N TRP A 443 6.89 24.81 -7.89
CA TRP A 443 6.16 24.80 -9.16
C TRP A 443 4.71 24.37 -8.99
N THR A 444 3.76 25.25 -9.35
CA THR A 444 2.32 25.00 -9.29
C THR A 444 1.67 25.10 -10.67
N ALA A 445 0.45 24.57 -10.81
CA ALA A 445 -0.39 24.77 -12.00
C ALA A 445 -0.59 26.25 -12.36
N THR A 446 -0.53 27.15 -11.37
CA THR A 446 -0.64 28.61 -11.53
C THR A 446 0.69 29.33 -11.72
N GLY A 447 1.82 28.61 -11.80
CA GLY A 447 3.18 29.15 -11.88
C GLY A 447 3.98 28.93 -10.60
N TYR A 448 5.08 29.67 -10.44
CA TYR A 448 5.86 29.64 -9.20
C TYR A 448 5.05 30.19 -8.02
N LYS A 449 5.21 29.59 -6.84
CA LYS A 449 4.68 30.11 -5.58
C LYS A 449 5.68 29.86 -4.44
N PRO A 450 5.89 30.79 -3.48
CA PRO A 450 6.76 30.55 -2.33
C PRO A 450 6.21 29.42 -1.44
N ILE A 451 7.09 28.57 -0.90
CA ILE A 451 6.73 27.44 -0.04
C ILE A 451 5.89 27.85 1.19
N GLU A 452 6.13 29.04 1.75
CA GLU A 452 5.41 29.61 2.88
C GLU A 452 3.98 30.08 2.56
N GLU A 453 3.68 30.36 1.29
CA GLU A 453 2.35 30.75 0.82
C GLU A 453 1.48 29.53 0.43
N MET A 454 2.08 28.34 0.29
CA MET A 454 1.40 27.13 -0.17
C MET A 454 0.21 26.76 0.72
N ALA A 455 -0.88 26.34 0.09
CA ALA A 455 -2.15 26.03 0.73
C ALA A 455 -2.74 24.70 0.24
N VAL A 456 -3.57 24.07 1.08
CA VAL A 456 -4.30 22.85 0.73
C VAL A 456 -5.10 23.07 -0.56
N GLY A 457 -4.94 22.15 -1.52
CA GLY A 457 -5.56 22.17 -2.84
C GLY A 457 -4.90 23.10 -3.87
N ASP A 458 -3.75 23.71 -3.55
CA ASP A 458 -2.80 24.10 -4.60
C ASP A 458 -2.34 22.83 -5.33
N LEU A 459 -2.25 22.88 -6.67
CA LEU A 459 -1.72 21.76 -7.46
C LEU A 459 -0.25 22.02 -7.77
N VAL A 460 0.63 21.15 -7.31
CA VAL A 460 2.07 21.20 -7.59
C VAL A 460 2.44 20.28 -8.73
N LEU A 461 3.47 20.65 -9.48
CA LEU A 461 4.10 19.76 -10.45
C LEU A 461 4.91 18.71 -9.67
N ALA A 462 4.62 17.45 -9.89
CA ALA A 462 5.19 16.30 -9.18
C ALA A 462 5.54 15.18 -10.16
N GLN A 463 6.49 14.32 -9.79
CA GLN A 463 6.89 13.18 -10.59
C GLN A 463 7.05 11.91 -9.75
N ASP A 464 6.42 10.84 -10.20
CA ASP A 464 6.51 9.53 -9.56
C ASP A 464 7.90 8.90 -9.74
N SER A 465 8.51 8.39 -8.66
CA SER A 465 9.88 7.86 -8.71
C SER A 465 9.99 6.50 -9.41
N GLU A 466 8.96 5.66 -9.39
CA GLU A 466 9.05 4.28 -9.92
C GLU A 466 8.54 4.15 -11.36
N THR A 467 7.58 5.00 -11.75
CA THR A 467 6.99 5.01 -13.11
C THR A 467 7.49 6.16 -13.98
N GLY A 468 8.04 7.22 -13.36
CA GLY A 468 8.45 8.44 -14.05
C GLY A 468 7.28 9.36 -14.42
N GLU A 469 6.04 9.05 -14.00
CA GLU A 469 4.85 9.82 -14.37
C GLU A 469 4.95 11.28 -13.91
N LEU A 470 4.96 12.22 -14.87
CA LEU A 470 4.89 13.65 -14.61
C LEU A 470 3.42 14.10 -14.58
N ALA A 471 2.98 14.65 -13.45
CA ALA A 471 1.59 15.08 -13.26
C ALA A 471 1.46 16.33 -12.37
N LEU A 472 0.25 16.90 -12.34
CA LEU A 472 -0.16 17.82 -11.29
C LEU A 472 -0.79 17.04 -10.14
N LYS A 473 -0.28 17.22 -8.92
CA LYS A 473 -0.80 16.57 -7.70
C LYS A 473 -1.21 17.62 -6.66
N PRO A 474 -2.31 17.41 -5.90
CA PRO A 474 -2.73 18.36 -4.88
C PRO A 474 -1.84 18.32 -3.64
N VAL A 475 -1.56 19.51 -3.10
CA VAL A 475 -1.06 19.68 -1.73
C VAL A 475 -2.19 19.34 -0.76
N ILE A 476 -2.00 18.29 0.05
CA ILE A 476 -3.02 17.80 1.00
C ILE A 476 -2.81 18.32 2.43
N ARG A 477 -1.60 18.80 2.75
CA ARG A 477 -1.27 19.41 4.04
C ARG A 477 -0.09 20.36 3.90
N THR A 478 -0.05 21.45 4.67
CA THR A 478 1.12 22.33 4.78
C THR A 478 1.59 22.40 6.24
N THR A 479 2.87 22.69 6.45
CA THR A 479 3.50 22.65 7.77
C THR A 479 4.56 23.74 7.90
N ILE A 480 4.55 24.40 9.06
CA ILE A 480 5.60 25.32 9.50
C ILE A 480 6.51 24.56 10.46
N ARG A 481 7.81 24.87 10.43
CA ARG A 481 8.86 24.16 11.17
C ARG A 481 9.66 25.13 12.06
N PRO A 482 10.34 24.64 13.11
CA PRO A 482 11.29 25.43 13.90
C PRO A 482 12.45 25.96 13.05
N ILE A 483 13.25 26.83 13.66
CA ILE A 483 14.51 27.30 13.07
C ILE A 483 15.46 26.10 12.85
N SER A 484 16.07 26.03 11.68
CA SER A 484 16.96 24.93 11.28
C SER A 484 18.12 25.42 10.40
N ARG A 485 19.26 24.74 10.46
CA ARG A 485 20.43 25.00 9.60
C ARG A 485 20.10 24.77 8.14
N LEU A 486 20.44 25.77 7.34
CA LEU A 486 20.24 25.77 5.91
C LEU A 486 21.48 25.33 5.15
N VAL A 487 21.25 24.75 3.98
CA VAL A 487 22.23 24.49 2.94
C VAL A 487 21.74 25.21 1.69
N ARG A 488 22.59 26.06 1.13
CA ARG A 488 22.40 26.66 -0.19
C ARG A 488 23.06 25.79 -1.24
N VAL A 489 22.27 25.33 -2.18
CA VAL A 489 22.71 24.60 -3.37
C VAL A 489 22.70 25.57 -4.54
N GLU A 490 23.86 25.77 -5.16
CA GLU A 490 24.04 26.62 -6.33
C GLU A 490 24.20 25.72 -7.56
N THR A 491 23.41 25.96 -8.60
CA THR A 491 23.31 25.11 -9.79
C THR A 491 23.54 25.92 -11.07
N SER A 492 23.65 25.24 -12.21
CA SER A 492 23.71 25.88 -13.54
C SER A 492 22.51 26.79 -13.85
N GLU A 493 21.36 26.58 -13.18
CA GLU A 493 20.08 27.25 -13.49
C GLU A 493 19.46 27.94 -12.27
N GLY A 494 20.30 28.41 -11.34
CA GLY A 494 19.89 29.19 -10.15
C GLY A 494 20.28 28.53 -8.83
N SER A 495 19.69 28.99 -7.73
CA SER A 495 19.98 28.47 -6.38
C SER A 495 18.72 28.11 -5.59
N ILE A 496 18.89 27.18 -4.64
CA ILE A 496 17.85 26.63 -3.77
C ILE A 496 18.41 26.56 -2.34
N GLU A 497 17.55 26.75 -1.34
CA GLU A 497 17.97 26.77 0.06
C GLU A 497 17.01 25.96 0.94
N SER A 498 17.55 24.95 1.64
CA SER A 498 16.78 23.93 2.36
C SER A 498 17.44 23.56 3.68
N SER A 499 16.74 22.84 4.57
CA SER A 499 17.40 22.30 5.77
C SER A 499 18.44 21.23 5.40
N GLU A 500 19.45 21.03 6.24
CA GLU A 500 20.53 20.03 6.05
C GLU A 500 20.02 18.61 5.66
N GLY A 501 18.88 18.19 6.22
CA GLY A 501 18.31 16.85 6.02
C GLY A 501 17.44 16.70 4.78
N HIS A 502 17.01 17.81 4.18
CA HIS A 502 16.04 17.83 3.10
C HIS A 502 16.57 17.13 1.83
N PRO A 503 15.79 16.25 1.19
CA PRO A 503 16.26 15.46 0.06
C PRO A 503 16.02 16.12 -1.30
N PHE A 504 16.92 15.82 -2.23
CA PHE A 504 16.77 16.08 -3.67
C PHE A 504 17.13 14.80 -4.43
N TRP A 505 16.60 14.64 -5.64
CA TRP A 505 16.99 13.53 -6.49
C TRP A 505 18.28 13.84 -7.24
N VAL A 506 19.32 13.02 -7.07
CA VAL A 506 20.55 13.04 -7.88
C VAL A 506 20.48 11.90 -8.89
N SER A 507 20.62 12.21 -10.18
CA SER A 507 20.52 11.21 -11.24
C SER A 507 21.67 10.19 -11.13
N GLY A 508 21.32 8.90 -11.01
CA GLY A 508 22.28 7.82 -10.72
C GLY A 508 22.48 7.47 -9.24
N GLU A 509 22.11 8.36 -8.30
CA GLU A 509 22.25 8.13 -6.84
C GLU A 509 20.92 8.11 -6.08
N GLY A 510 19.83 8.68 -6.63
CA GLY A 510 18.52 8.75 -5.98
C GLY A 510 18.44 9.86 -4.92
N TRP A 511 17.76 9.59 -3.79
CA TRP A 511 17.44 10.60 -2.77
C TRP A 511 18.62 11.01 -1.85
N VAL A 512 19.46 11.93 -2.32
CA VAL A 512 20.57 12.52 -1.55
C VAL A 512 20.09 13.69 -0.69
N LYS A 513 20.63 13.86 0.52
CA LYS A 513 20.30 14.96 1.44
C LYS A 513 21.11 16.21 1.11
N ALA A 514 20.54 17.39 1.31
CA ALA A 514 21.15 18.68 0.98
C ALA A 514 22.59 18.84 1.48
N ARG A 515 22.86 18.51 2.75
CA ARG A 515 24.21 18.56 3.36
C ARG A 515 25.23 17.55 2.76
N ASP A 516 24.72 16.50 2.13
CA ASP A 516 25.51 15.37 1.61
C ASP A 516 25.80 15.55 0.10
N LEU A 517 25.17 16.54 -0.56
CA LEU A 517 25.45 16.97 -1.94
C LEU A 517 26.90 17.47 -2.13
N ARG A 518 27.33 17.53 -3.40
CA ARG A 518 28.68 17.93 -3.84
C ARG A 518 28.61 18.73 -5.15
N SER A 519 29.61 19.60 -5.37
CA SER A 519 29.90 20.14 -6.70
C SER A 519 30.14 19.01 -7.70
N GLY A 520 29.58 19.12 -8.90
CA GLY A 520 29.70 18.15 -9.99
C GLY A 520 28.65 17.03 -10.00
N MET A 521 27.84 16.87 -8.95
CA MET A 521 26.63 16.03 -8.99
C MET A 521 25.56 16.66 -9.89
N GLU A 522 24.65 15.85 -10.42
CA GLU A 522 23.54 16.32 -11.27
C GLU A 522 22.19 15.98 -10.63
N LEU A 523 21.37 17.01 -10.40
CA LEU A 523 20.03 16.90 -9.86
C LEU A 523 19.03 16.58 -10.98
N HIS A 524 18.06 15.72 -10.73
CA HIS A 524 17.00 15.46 -11.71
C HIS A 524 16.09 16.68 -11.85
N GLY A 525 16.12 17.34 -13.01
CA GLY A 525 15.22 18.42 -13.39
C GLY A 525 14.19 17.96 -14.41
N VAL A 526 13.01 18.60 -14.42
CA VAL A 526 11.86 18.16 -15.24
C VAL A 526 12.10 18.20 -16.77
N SER A 527 13.19 18.81 -17.24
CA SER A 527 13.60 18.85 -18.66
C SER A 527 14.95 18.19 -18.92
N GLY A 528 15.67 17.74 -17.89
CA GLY A 528 17.04 17.25 -17.96
C GLY A 528 17.80 17.39 -16.64
N PRO A 529 19.03 16.85 -16.56
CA PRO A 529 19.88 16.98 -15.38
C PRO A 529 20.33 18.43 -15.17
N VAL A 530 20.39 18.87 -13.91
CA VAL A 530 20.87 20.20 -13.52
C VAL A 530 22.12 20.06 -12.66
N ARG A 531 23.26 20.57 -13.14
CA ARG A 531 24.55 20.38 -12.47
C ARG A 531 24.70 21.28 -11.26
N ILE A 532 25.10 20.69 -10.12
CA ILE A 532 25.48 21.43 -8.90
C ILE A 532 26.86 22.07 -9.12
N ILE A 533 26.91 23.40 -9.04
CA ILE A 533 28.14 24.18 -9.03
C ILE A 533 28.76 24.12 -7.63
N ASN A 534 27.96 24.29 -6.58
CA ASN A 534 28.42 24.41 -5.20
C ASN A 534 27.30 24.04 -4.21
N ALA A 535 27.68 23.62 -3.00
CA ALA A 535 26.74 23.35 -1.91
C ALA A 535 27.38 23.75 -0.57
N VAL A 536 26.80 24.71 0.14
CA VAL A 536 27.38 25.31 1.36
C VAL A 536 26.35 25.49 2.47
N GLN A 537 26.76 25.30 3.72
CA GLN A 537 25.93 25.64 4.88
C GLN A 537 25.82 27.17 5.04
N THR A 538 24.62 27.66 5.35
CA THR A 538 24.32 29.09 5.45
C THR A 538 23.73 29.45 6.83
N SER A 539 22.60 30.15 6.89
CA SER A 539 21.97 30.64 8.11
C SER A 539 21.17 29.56 8.85
N GLU A 540 20.71 29.87 10.06
CA GLU A 540 19.65 29.12 10.75
C GLU A 540 18.36 29.95 10.66
N GLU A 541 17.36 29.48 9.91
CA GLU A 541 16.10 30.24 9.69
C GLU A 541 14.86 29.35 9.84
N GLN A 542 13.69 29.99 9.91
CA GLN A 542 12.40 29.31 9.95
C GLN A 542 12.10 28.65 8.60
N THR A 543 11.61 27.42 8.65
CA THR A 543 11.42 26.58 7.46
C THR A 543 9.99 26.05 7.32
N TYR A 544 9.68 25.56 6.12
CA TYR A 544 8.35 25.17 5.68
C TYR A 544 8.42 23.83 4.92
N ASN A 545 7.36 23.02 4.98
CA ASN A 545 7.21 21.85 4.11
C ASN A 545 5.72 21.53 3.94
N MET A 546 5.38 20.71 2.97
CA MET A 546 4.02 20.27 2.68
C MET A 546 3.92 18.74 2.60
N ILE A 547 2.75 18.24 2.22
CA ILE A 547 2.53 16.87 1.75
C ILE A 547 1.72 16.92 0.46
N VAL A 548 2.12 16.11 -0.52
CA VAL A 548 1.60 16.06 -1.89
C VAL A 548 0.97 14.69 -2.11
N ALA A 549 -0.20 14.63 -2.77
CA ALA A 549 -0.87 13.35 -2.99
C ALA A 549 -0.13 12.44 -3.99
N ASP A 550 -0.29 11.13 -3.80
CA ASP A 550 0.31 10.03 -4.57
C ASP A 550 1.84 9.97 -4.50
N PHE A 551 2.51 10.87 -5.21
CA PHE A 551 3.93 10.73 -5.54
C PHE A 551 4.86 11.16 -4.39
N ASN A 552 4.35 11.93 -3.41
CA ASN A 552 5.12 12.53 -2.31
C ASN A 552 6.28 13.46 -2.76
N THR A 553 6.38 13.76 -4.06
CA THR A 553 7.40 14.62 -4.68
C THR A 553 6.83 15.94 -5.18
N TYR A 554 7.71 16.89 -5.47
CA TYR A 554 7.40 18.14 -6.18
C TYR A 554 8.66 18.80 -6.72
N PHE A 555 8.51 19.69 -7.71
CA PHE A 555 9.62 20.45 -8.27
C PHE A 555 9.82 21.81 -7.60
N VAL A 556 11.07 22.16 -7.32
CA VAL A 556 11.49 23.40 -6.65
C VAL A 556 12.59 24.15 -7.39
N GLY A 557 12.70 25.44 -7.05
CA GLY A 557 13.71 26.34 -7.59
C GLY A 557 13.40 26.84 -8.99
N GLU A 558 14.29 27.69 -9.50
CA GLU A 558 14.25 28.18 -10.88
C GLU A 558 14.57 27.03 -11.85
N ALA A 559 15.56 26.22 -11.50
CA ALA A 559 16.02 25.00 -12.18
C ALA A 559 15.04 23.81 -12.20
N LYS A 560 13.85 23.91 -11.59
CA LYS A 560 12.83 22.82 -11.57
C LYS A 560 13.40 21.45 -11.14
N VAL A 561 14.11 21.37 -10.01
CA VAL A 561 14.70 20.10 -9.53
C VAL A 561 13.73 19.31 -8.65
N LEU A 562 13.79 17.98 -8.73
CA LEU A 562 12.90 17.07 -8.03
C LEU A 562 13.27 16.94 -6.54
N SER A 563 12.28 17.14 -5.67
CA SER A 563 12.40 17.08 -4.22
C SER A 563 11.22 16.31 -3.60
N HIS A 564 11.29 16.05 -2.28
CA HIS A 564 10.34 15.21 -1.55
C HIS A 564 9.65 15.97 -0.40
N ASP A 565 8.46 15.51 -0.04
CA ASP A 565 7.62 16.09 1.00
C ASP A 565 7.92 15.53 2.41
N ASN A 566 7.09 15.91 3.40
CA ASN A 566 7.24 15.49 4.80
C ASN A 566 6.63 14.09 5.12
N THR A 567 6.48 13.19 4.15
CA THR A 567 6.20 11.77 4.40
C THR A 567 7.49 10.97 4.66
N ILE A 568 7.35 9.69 5.05
CA ILE A 568 8.50 8.80 5.20
C ILE A 568 8.82 8.26 3.81
N ARG A 569 10.00 8.59 3.29
CA ARG A 569 10.51 8.05 2.01
C ARG A 569 10.51 6.52 2.04
N GLU A 570 9.93 5.93 1.01
CA GLU A 570 10.07 4.50 0.71
C GLU A 570 11.41 4.21 0.01
N ALA A 571 11.78 2.93 -0.07
CA ALA A 571 13.02 2.51 -0.71
C ALA A 571 12.79 2.32 -2.22
N THR A 572 13.40 3.19 -3.03
CA THR A 572 13.38 3.11 -4.50
C THR A 572 14.58 2.33 -5.04
N LEU A 573 14.39 1.62 -6.16
CA LEU A 573 15.47 1.07 -6.98
C LEU A 573 15.75 1.90 -8.23
N SER A 574 15.03 3.00 -8.42
CA SER A 574 15.14 3.86 -9.60
C SER A 574 16.37 4.77 -9.51
N LEU A 575 17.12 4.84 -10.60
CA LEU A 575 18.33 5.68 -10.74
C LEU A 575 17.98 7.09 -11.24
N VAL A 576 16.99 7.14 -12.12
CA VAL A 576 16.26 8.31 -12.61
C VAL A 576 14.77 7.92 -12.52
N PRO A 577 13.82 8.82 -12.24
CA PRO A 577 12.41 8.44 -12.09
C PRO A 577 11.90 7.59 -13.27
N GLY A 578 11.30 6.44 -13.01
CA GLY A 578 10.83 5.52 -14.05
C GLY A 578 11.91 4.62 -14.70
N MET A 579 13.18 4.71 -14.27
CA MET A 579 14.27 3.83 -14.70
C MET A 579 14.84 3.06 -13.49
N PRO A 580 14.37 1.81 -13.23
CA PRO A 580 14.96 0.95 -12.22
C PRO A 580 16.39 0.56 -12.59
N LYS A 581 17.20 0.31 -11.56
CA LYS A 581 18.51 -0.33 -11.67
C LYS A 581 18.36 -1.77 -12.16
N GLU A 582 19.04 -2.10 -13.27
CA GLU A 582 19.12 -3.46 -13.86
C GLU A 582 20.09 -4.38 -13.07
#